data_AF-A0A7Y9UBT0-F1
#
_entry.id   AF-A0A7Y9UBT0-F1
#
_cell.length_a   1.000
_cell.length_b   1.000
_cell.length_c   1.000
_cell.angle_alpha   90.00
_cell.angle_beta   90.00
_cell.angle_gamma   90.00
#
_symmetry.space_group_name_H-M   'P 1'
#
loop_
_entity.id
_entity.type
_entity.pdbx_description
1 polymer ?
#
loop_
_entity_poly.entity_id
_entity_poly.type
_entity_poly.pdbx_seq_one_letter_code
_entity_poly.pdbx_strand_id
1 'polypeptide(L)'
;MLFAEYIDLSAAGVELGIDSSLTVGSFNLGCAVDGWVALNVSYTSPRFERNEIHEILFSDRPKDKGLCFLLTTADEGYRYTEASSMYVAAFLADASASDHEEIDAGTYRYRKDYVVVFRGLYHRYVSSFKDSSHIWGGFYHDNVPVHSLSKCTQLTAFPGLRLPTAFHQSEASRANSASSALERFLALYHLLELSFDYDLVEEIKALPSDLKRVGKLLASFDHGESSRLLRLVMKYWKDERTLSEALGRAFDSGPFRARFLELLFEYEKDGFPWRFKDDHSKFQLFLTAAATSFTESHFVDKSRKLGWSLENLQKSLAFTIYRFRCAIAHASIGECVLSAADDDFVHTVGEPLLMELLSNVFKR
;
A
#
# COMPACT_ATOMS: atom_id res chain seq x y z
N MET A 1 13.31 -16.31 22.24
CA MET A 1 13.44 -16.88 23.60
C MET A 1 14.03 -15.86 24.56
N LEU A 2 13.42 -15.70 25.73
CA LEU A 2 14.02 -14.97 26.84
C LEU A 2 15.18 -15.78 27.44
N PHE A 3 16.17 -15.11 28.02
CA PHE A 3 17.32 -15.82 28.62
C PHE A 3 16.88 -16.76 29.76
N ALA A 4 15.85 -16.38 30.51
CA ALA A 4 15.29 -17.24 31.56
C ALA A 4 14.72 -18.55 30.98
N GLU A 5 13.98 -18.48 29.88
CA GLU A 5 13.44 -19.66 29.19
C GLU A 5 14.56 -20.58 28.68
N TYR A 6 15.65 -20.00 28.16
CA TYR A 6 16.83 -20.76 27.74
C TYR A 6 17.44 -21.53 28.91
N ILE A 7 17.60 -20.88 30.07
CA ILE A 7 18.11 -21.52 31.29
C ILE A 7 17.18 -22.66 31.73
N ASP A 8 15.87 -22.45 31.71
CA ASP A 8 14.89 -23.46 32.11
C ASP A 8 14.92 -24.68 31.18
N LEU A 9 14.96 -24.47 29.87
CA LEU A 9 15.06 -25.55 28.87
C LEU A 9 16.39 -26.31 28.98
N SER A 10 17.50 -25.59 29.18
CA SER A 10 18.81 -26.20 29.37
C SER A 10 18.87 -27.02 30.65
N ALA A 11 18.28 -26.52 31.76
CA ALA A 11 18.18 -27.26 33.02
C ALA A 11 17.26 -28.49 32.92
N ALA A 12 16.24 -28.44 32.07
CA ALA A 12 15.36 -29.57 31.76
C ALA A 12 16.02 -30.62 30.85
N GLY A 13 17.23 -30.35 30.33
CA GLY A 13 17.97 -31.27 29.46
C GLY A 13 17.50 -31.28 28.01
N VAL A 14 16.80 -30.23 27.55
CA VAL A 14 16.40 -30.09 26.14
C VAL A 14 17.65 -29.83 25.29
N GLU A 15 17.88 -30.68 24.28
CA GLU A 15 19.02 -30.53 23.37
C GLU A 15 18.71 -29.47 22.30
N LEU A 16 19.07 -28.21 22.59
CA LEU A 16 18.94 -27.11 21.63
C LEU A 16 19.96 -27.19 20.46
N GLY A 17 20.80 -28.24 20.45
CA GLY A 17 21.94 -28.46 19.56
C GLY A 17 22.74 -27.18 19.31
N ILE A 18 23.21 -26.59 20.40
CA ILE A 18 24.14 -25.46 20.40
C ILE A 18 25.52 -26.04 20.68
N ASP A 19 26.51 -25.68 19.86
CA ASP A 19 27.90 -26.08 20.08
C ASP A 19 28.34 -25.61 21.48
N SER A 20 28.81 -26.57 22.29
CA SER A 20 29.28 -26.33 23.67
C SER A 20 30.44 -25.34 23.79
N SER A 21 31.14 -25.02 22.69
CA SER A 21 32.17 -23.99 22.65
C SER A 21 31.62 -22.56 22.62
N LEU A 22 30.34 -22.38 22.29
CA LEU A 22 29.69 -21.08 22.24
C LEU A 22 29.24 -20.63 23.63
N THR A 23 29.39 -19.34 23.92
CA THR A 23 28.94 -18.75 25.17
C THR A 23 27.58 -18.09 24.99
N VAL A 24 26.55 -18.64 25.63
CA VAL A 24 25.21 -18.02 25.71
C VAL A 24 25.08 -17.21 27.00
N GLY A 25 24.72 -15.93 26.88
CA GLY A 25 24.56 -15.02 28.02
C GLY A 25 23.31 -14.15 27.90
N SER A 26 22.96 -13.45 28.99
CA SER A 26 21.82 -12.53 29.00
C SER A 26 22.18 -11.16 28.40
N PHE A 27 21.28 -10.62 27.57
CA PHE A 27 21.34 -9.23 27.11
C PHE A 27 19.93 -8.70 26.84
N ASN A 28 19.54 -7.59 27.48
CA ASN A 28 18.19 -6.99 27.37
C ASN A 28 17.04 -8.01 27.47
N LEU A 29 17.08 -8.87 28.49
CA LEU A 29 16.13 -9.98 28.73
C LEU A 29 16.22 -11.15 27.73
N GLY A 30 16.83 -10.96 26.56
CA GLY A 30 17.07 -12.00 25.56
C GLY A 30 18.44 -12.67 25.70
N CYS A 31 18.73 -13.55 24.75
CA CYS A 31 20.00 -14.27 24.65
C CYS A 31 21.02 -13.51 23.77
N ALA A 32 22.28 -13.55 24.16
CA ALA A 32 23.42 -13.16 23.35
C ALA A 32 24.37 -14.35 23.22
N VAL A 33 24.90 -14.59 22.01
CA VAL A 33 25.80 -15.74 21.74
C VAL A 33 27.14 -15.22 21.26
N ASP A 34 28.21 -15.46 22.03
CA ASP A 34 29.54 -14.88 21.79
C ASP A 34 29.53 -13.36 21.56
N GLY A 35 28.60 -12.68 22.23
CA GLY A 35 28.40 -11.24 22.09
C GLY A 35 27.52 -10.81 20.92
N TRP A 36 27.02 -11.72 20.08
CA TRP A 36 26.01 -11.43 19.06
C TRP A 36 24.62 -11.34 19.65
N VAL A 37 23.88 -10.31 19.27
CA VAL A 37 22.48 -10.10 19.65
C VAL A 37 21.66 -10.01 18.38
N ALA A 38 20.64 -10.85 18.25
CA ALA A 38 19.77 -10.86 17.09
C ALA A 38 18.55 -9.95 17.30
N LEU A 39 18.16 -9.26 16.22
CA LEU A 39 17.01 -8.38 16.13
C LEU A 39 16.14 -8.87 14.97
N ASN A 40 14.88 -9.19 15.26
CA ASN A 40 13.94 -9.68 14.26
C ASN A 40 13.75 -8.66 13.14
N VAL A 41 13.79 -9.13 11.90
CA VAL A 41 13.43 -8.37 10.70
C VAL A 41 12.07 -8.84 10.25
N SER A 42 11.14 -7.92 10.09
CA SER A 42 9.76 -8.21 9.70
C SER A 42 9.62 -8.40 8.19
N TYR A 43 10.48 -7.76 7.42
CA TYR A 43 10.52 -7.90 5.96
C TYR A 43 11.92 -7.62 5.43
N THR A 44 12.32 -8.40 4.45
CA THR A 44 13.56 -8.23 3.69
C THR A 44 13.23 -8.16 2.22
N SER A 45 13.84 -7.19 1.52
CA SER A 45 13.64 -7.01 0.09
C SER A 45 14.02 -8.28 -0.70
N PRO A 46 13.23 -8.68 -1.72
CA PRO A 46 13.55 -9.79 -2.61
C PRO A 46 14.85 -9.65 -3.40
N ARG A 47 15.53 -8.50 -3.31
CA ARG A 47 16.86 -8.30 -3.91
C ARG A 47 17.97 -9.11 -3.22
N PHE A 48 17.72 -9.56 -2.00
CA PHE A 48 18.65 -10.37 -1.24
C PHE A 48 18.40 -11.85 -1.52
N GLU A 49 19.45 -12.60 -1.82
CA GLU A 49 19.35 -14.05 -1.92
C GLU A 49 19.03 -14.64 -0.53
N ARG A 50 18.28 -15.74 -0.52
CA ARG A 50 17.90 -16.42 0.72
C ARG A 50 19.07 -17.23 1.26
N ASN A 51 19.11 -17.42 2.57
CA ASN A 51 20.16 -18.14 3.28
C ASN A 51 21.56 -17.53 3.12
N GLU A 52 21.65 -16.21 3.03
CA GLU A 52 22.91 -15.47 2.94
C GLU A 52 23.15 -14.59 4.17
N ILE A 53 24.43 -14.22 4.35
CA ILE A 53 24.88 -13.27 5.36
C ILE A 53 25.38 -12.03 4.64
N HIS A 54 24.73 -10.90 4.89
CA HIS A 54 25.11 -9.61 4.33
C HIS A 54 25.71 -8.72 5.40
N GLU A 55 26.96 -8.32 5.23
CA GLU A 55 27.64 -7.38 6.14
C GLU A 55 27.04 -5.98 6.03
N ILE A 56 26.69 -5.40 7.18
CA ILE A 56 26.21 -4.01 7.27
C ILE A 56 27.38 -3.12 7.63
N LEU A 57 27.79 -2.27 6.67
CA LEU A 57 28.88 -1.32 6.83
C LEU A 57 28.36 0.05 7.25
N PHE A 58 28.89 0.59 8.35
CA PHE A 58 28.58 1.94 8.82
C PHE A 58 29.54 2.95 8.18
N SER A 59 29.01 3.81 7.31
CA SER A 59 29.80 4.79 6.55
C SER A 59 30.56 5.77 7.45
N ASP A 60 30.00 6.11 8.60
CA ASP A 60 30.60 7.00 9.60
C ASP A 60 31.61 6.30 10.53
N ARG A 61 31.65 4.95 10.53
CA ARG A 61 32.63 4.15 11.28
C ARG A 61 33.09 2.91 10.50
N PRO A 62 34.00 3.07 9.52
CA PRO A 62 34.57 1.95 8.76
C PRO A 62 35.31 0.90 9.61
N LYS A 63 35.74 1.28 10.84
CA LYS A 63 36.41 0.37 11.79
C LYS A 63 35.47 -0.62 12.45
N ASP A 64 34.16 -0.38 12.42
CA ASP A 64 33.15 -1.28 12.98
C ASP A 64 32.80 -2.42 11.98
N LYS A 65 33.66 -2.66 10.98
CA LYS A 65 33.54 -3.75 10.02
C LYS A 65 33.47 -5.09 10.76
N GLY A 66 32.59 -5.98 10.31
CA GLY A 66 32.40 -7.30 10.88
C GLY A 66 31.64 -7.33 12.21
N LEU A 67 30.90 -6.26 12.57
CA LEU A 67 30.16 -6.15 13.83
C LEU A 67 28.63 -6.08 13.66
N CYS A 68 28.12 -6.17 12.44
CA CYS A 68 26.69 -6.11 12.14
C CYS A 68 26.40 -6.83 10.81
N PHE A 69 25.41 -7.72 10.81
CA PHE A 69 25.05 -8.50 9.63
C PHE A 69 23.54 -8.68 9.53
N LEU A 70 23.02 -8.73 8.30
CA LEU A 70 21.68 -9.21 7.96
C LEU A 70 21.77 -10.68 7.56
N LEU A 71 20.91 -11.51 8.15
CA LEU A 71 20.75 -12.94 7.89
C LEU A 71 19.38 -13.15 7.23
N THR A 72 19.37 -13.65 6.00
CA THR A 72 18.14 -13.94 5.22
C THR A 72 17.61 -15.35 5.48
N THR A 73 17.33 -15.65 6.74
CA THR A 73 17.06 -17.00 7.26
C THR A 73 15.61 -17.47 7.21
N ALA A 74 14.60 -16.60 7.09
CA ALA A 74 13.19 -17.02 7.08
C ALA A 74 12.95 -18.21 6.12
N ASP A 75 12.19 -19.18 6.62
CA ASP A 75 11.91 -20.49 6.04
C ASP A 75 13.12 -21.44 5.90
N GLU A 76 14.33 -21.08 6.32
CA GLU A 76 15.48 -21.99 6.31
C GLU A 76 15.50 -22.92 7.54
N GLY A 77 16.03 -24.12 7.37
CA GLY A 77 16.17 -25.09 8.45
C GLY A 77 17.38 -24.78 9.35
N TYR A 78 17.21 -24.87 10.67
CA TYR A 78 18.33 -24.74 11.62
C TYR A 78 19.19 -26.01 11.63
N ARG A 79 20.52 -25.86 11.59
CA ARG A 79 21.48 -26.97 11.56
C ARG A 79 22.40 -26.96 12.77
N TYR A 80 22.11 -27.85 13.72
CA TYR A 80 22.71 -27.92 15.06
C TYR A 80 24.24 -27.93 15.15
N THR A 81 24.94 -28.51 14.17
CA THR A 81 26.40 -28.72 14.25
C THR A 81 27.21 -27.78 13.35
N GLU A 82 26.54 -26.94 12.55
CA GLU A 82 27.17 -26.07 11.56
C GLU A 82 26.80 -24.59 11.76
N ALA A 83 25.89 -24.30 12.69
CA ALA A 83 25.41 -22.95 12.95
C ALA A 83 26.51 -22.11 13.62
N SER A 84 26.94 -21.05 12.92
CA SER A 84 27.79 -20.02 13.52
C SER A 84 27.09 -19.34 14.71
N SER A 85 27.86 -18.68 15.60
CA SER A 85 27.30 -17.95 16.73
C SER A 85 26.21 -16.93 16.35
N MET A 86 26.27 -16.38 15.13
CA MET A 86 25.23 -15.51 14.57
C MET A 86 23.92 -16.25 14.29
N TYR A 87 23.98 -17.43 13.67
CA TYR A 87 22.78 -18.26 13.42
C TYR A 87 22.18 -18.77 14.74
N VAL A 88 23.02 -19.11 15.72
CA VAL A 88 22.54 -19.49 17.06
C VAL A 88 21.87 -18.30 17.76
N ALA A 89 22.44 -17.09 17.66
CA ALA A 89 21.80 -15.88 18.21
C ALA A 89 20.45 -15.60 17.55
N ALA A 90 20.34 -15.76 16.23
CA ALA A 90 19.07 -15.66 15.50
C ALA A 90 18.07 -16.73 15.95
N PHE A 91 18.52 -17.98 16.08
CA PHE A 91 17.69 -19.10 16.52
C PHE A 91 17.11 -18.86 17.91
N LEU A 92 17.96 -18.44 18.87
CA LEU A 92 17.50 -18.12 20.23
C LEU A 92 16.59 -16.89 20.27
N ALA A 93 16.68 -15.96 19.32
CA ALA A 93 15.73 -14.84 19.22
C ALA A 93 14.38 -15.29 18.63
N ASP A 94 14.37 -16.28 17.74
CA ASP A 94 13.18 -16.78 17.03
C ASP A 94 12.41 -17.86 17.79
N ALA A 95 13.13 -18.82 18.37
CA ALA A 95 12.56 -19.97 19.05
C ALA A 95 11.92 -19.58 20.39
N SER A 96 11.00 -20.42 20.85
CA SER A 96 10.28 -20.32 22.11
C SER A 96 10.17 -21.70 22.75
N ALA A 97 9.77 -21.77 24.02
CA ALA A 97 9.62 -23.05 24.72
C ALA A 97 8.59 -23.99 24.07
N SER A 98 7.58 -23.46 23.36
CA SER A 98 6.62 -24.28 22.63
C SER A 98 7.23 -25.01 21.42
N ASP A 99 8.43 -24.63 20.98
CA ASP A 99 9.06 -25.16 19.77
C ASP A 99 9.91 -26.41 20.04
N HIS A 100 9.96 -26.89 21.29
CA HIS A 100 10.83 -28.00 21.69
C HIS A 100 10.65 -29.27 20.84
N GLU A 101 9.43 -29.63 20.43
CA GLU A 101 9.20 -30.79 19.56
C GLU A 101 9.85 -30.63 18.17
N GLU A 102 9.74 -29.44 17.57
CA GLU A 102 10.37 -29.13 16.28
C GLU A 102 11.89 -29.10 16.39
N ILE A 103 12.40 -28.63 17.55
CA ILE A 103 13.82 -28.59 17.86
C ILE A 103 14.35 -30.02 18.02
N ASP A 104 13.76 -30.84 18.88
CA ASP A 104 14.19 -32.22 19.11
C ASP A 104 14.11 -33.08 17.84
N ALA A 105 13.09 -32.86 17.00
CA ALA A 105 12.95 -33.56 15.73
C ALA A 105 13.90 -33.05 14.62
N GLY A 106 14.60 -31.94 14.87
CA GLY A 106 15.45 -31.27 13.89
C GLY A 106 14.71 -30.76 12.66
N THR A 107 13.43 -30.44 12.82
CA THR A 107 12.56 -29.90 11.77
C THR A 107 12.33 -28.39 11.91
N TYR A 108 12.96 -27.76 12.91
CA TYR A 108 12.83 -26.33 13.15
C TYR A 108 13.23 -25.51 11.92
N ARG A 109 12.37 -24.54 11.57
CA ARG A 109 12.62 -23.56 10.52
C ARG A 109 12.51 -22.16 11.08
N TYR A 110 13.42 -21.29 10.68
CA TYR A 110 13.35 -19.88 11.04
C TYR A 110 12.06 -19.27 10.48
N ARG A 111 11.38 -18.46 11.29
CA ARG A 111 10.15 -17.75 10.93
C ARG A 111 10.45 -16.39 10.33
N LYS A 112 11.64 -15.84 10.60
CA LYS A 112 12.03 -14.48 10.22
C LYS A 112 13.47 -14.40 9.75
N ASP A 113 13.77 -13.24 9.18
CA ASP A 113 15.13 -12.78 8.97
C ASP A 113 15.61 -12.03 10.21
N TYR A 114 16.92 -11.85 10.32
CA TYR A 114 17.53 -11.25 11.51
C TYR A 114 18.64 -10.29 11.16
N VAL A 115 18.71 -9.17 11.87
CA VAL A 115 19.98 -8.44 11.99
C VAL A 115 20.66 -8.90 13.26
N VAL A 116 21.87 -9.43 13.14
CA VAL A 116 22.74 -9.73 14.28
C VAL A 116 23.77 -8.62 14.44
N VAL A 117 23.77 -8.03 15.62
CA VAL A 117 24.64 -6.92 15.99
C VAL A 117 25.52 -7.36 17.14
N PHE A 118 26.81 -7.08 17.05
CA PHE A 118 27.69 -7.29 18.19
C PHE A 118 27.27 -6.37 19.34
N ARG A 119 27.23 -6.89 20.57
CA ARG A 119 26.67 -6.21 21.76
C ARG A 119 27.21 -4.81 21.99
N GLY A 120 28.48 -4.55 21.66
CA GLY A 120 29.11 -3.24 21.79
C GLY A 120 28.52 -2.16 20.87
N LEU A 121 27.85 -2.58 19.79
CA LEU A 121 27.24 -1.72 18.79
C LEU A 121 25.70 -1.67 18.89
N TYR A 122 25.09 -2.60 19.64
CA TYR A 122 23.63 -2.77 19.74
C TYR A 122 22.87 -1.45 19.98
N HIS A 123 23.22 -0.70 21.03
CA HIS A 123 22.48 0.52 21.39
C HIS A 123 22.51 1.56 20.28
N ARG A 124 23.63 1.66 19.55
CA ARG A 124 23.77 2.58 18.43
C ARG A 124 23.00 2.11 17.21
N TYR A 125 23.02 0.81 16.91
CA TYR A 125 22.18 0.26 15.85
C TYR A 125 20.71 0.61 16.09
N VAL A 126 20.21 0.31 17.30
CA VAL A 126 18.82 0.56 17.68
C VAL A 126 18.46 2.05 17.61
N SER A 127 19.30 2.94 18.14
CA SER A 127 18.96 4.37 18.23
C SER A 127 19.18 5.16 16.94
N SER A 128 20.09 4.72 16.06
CA SER A 128 20.56 5.54 14.94
C SER A 128 20.24 4.93 13.56
N PHE A 129 20.03 3.61 13.48
CA PHE A 129 19.97 2.89 12.19
C PHE A 129 18.73 2.03 12.01
N LYS A 130 18.19 1.46 13.09
CA LYS A 130 17.05 0.53 13.03
C LYS A 130 15.86 1.10 12.28
N ASP A 131 15.44 2.32 12.61
CA ASP A 131 14.22 2.93 12.05
C ASP A 131 14.39 3.36 10.58
N SER A 132 15.63 3.66 10.15
CA SER A 132 15.95 4.07 8.78
C SER A 132 16.35 2.91 7.87
N SER A 133 16.39 1.67 8.39
CA SER A 133 16.84 0.47 7.67
C SER A 133 16.08 0.19 6.37
N HIS A 134 14.81 0.60 6.27
CA HIS A 134 14.02 0.45 5.05
C HIS A 134 14.58 1.28 3.88
N ILE A 135 15.27 2.40 4.17
CA ILE A 135 15.83 3.30 3.15
C ILE A 135 17.16 2.76 2.62
N TRP A 136 18.11 2.45 3.51
CA TRP A 136 19.47 2.07 3.11
C TRP A 136 19.69 0.56 3.07
N GLY A 137 19.03 -0.18 3.96
CA GLY A 137 19.20 -1.62 4.15
C GLY A 137 18.27 -2.45 3.27
N GLY A 138 17.11 -1.92 2.88
CA GLY A 138 16.11 -2.70 2.13
C GLY A 138 15.46 -3.79 2.97
N PHE A 139 15.35 -3.56 4.27
CA PHE A 139 14.64 -4.40 5.23
C PHE A 139 14.11 -3.51 6.37
N TYR A 140 13.19 -4.00 7.20
CA TYR A 140 12.75 -3.26 8.39
C TYR A 140 12.38 -4.17 9.55
N HIS A 141 12.44 -3.62 10.76
CA HIS A 141 12.24 -4.35 12.00
C HIS A 141 10.81 -4.32 12.54
N ASP A 142 10.03 -3.31 12.18
CA ASP A 142 8.70 -3.13 12.75
C ASP A 142 7.71 -4.10 12.11
N ASN A 143 6.80 -4.66 12.89
CA ASN A 143 5.69 -5.42 12.31
C ASN A 143 4.73 -4.40 11.68
N VAL A 144 5.05 -3.92 10.47
CA VAL A 144 4.01 -3.32 9.63
C VAL A 144 3.03 -4.47 9.37
N PRO A 145 1.75 -4.33 9.73
CA PRO A 145 0.77 -5.36 9.41
C PRO A 145 0.86 -5.59 7.89
N VAL A 146 1.23 -6.81 7.51
CA VAL A 146 1.09 -7.22 6.12
C VAL A 146 -0.41 -7.31 5.90
N HIS A 147 -1.01 -6.23 5.42
CA HIS A 147 -2.40 -6.23 5.02
C HIS A 147 -2.49 -7.12 3.79
N SER A 148 -2.92 -8.37 4.01
CA SER A 148 -3.28 -9.24 2.91
C SER A 148 -4.54 -8.66 2.29
N LEU A 149 -4.50 -8.42 0.98
CA LEU A 149 -5.67 -8.04 0.20
C LEU A 149 -6.87 -8.92 0.58
N SER A 150 -8.00 -8.28 0.87
CA SER A 150 -9.24 -8.97 1.20
C SER A 150 -9.54 -10.07 0.17
N LYS A 151 -9.96 -11.25 0.66
CA LYS A 151 -10.20 -12.40 -0.21
C LYS A 151 -11.33 -12.09 -1.20
N CYS A 152 -11.02 -12.12 -2.49
CA CYS A 152 -12.03 -12.01 -3.54
C CYS A 152 -12.91 -13.27 -3.56
N THR A 153 -14.21 -13.10 -3.30
CA THR A 153 -15.18 -14.21 -3.32
C THR A 153 -15.87 -14.37 -4.67
N GLN A 154 -15.85 -13.34 -5.52
CA GLN A 154 -16.55 -13.33 -6.80
C GLN A 154 -15.76 -12.55 -7.86
N LEU A 155 -15.66 -13.12 -9.06
CA LEU A 155 -15.06 -12.49 -10.23
C LEU A 155 -16.15 -12.18 -11.25
N THR A 156 -16.18 -10.94 -11.76
CA THR A 156 -17.08 -10.52 -12.84
C THR A 156 -16.29 -10.30 -14.11
N ALA A 157 -16.65 -11.03 -15.18
CA ALA A 157 -16.06 -10.83 -16.50
C ALA A 157 -16.87 -9.78 -17.28
N PHE A 158 -16.21 -8.75 -17.80
CA PHE A 158 -16.82 -7.73 -18.64
C PHE A 158 -16.48 -7.98 -20.11
N PRO A 159 -17.47 -8.26 -20.97
CA PRO A 159 -17.20 -8.51 -22.38
C PRO A 159 -16.78 -7.21 -23.09
N GLY A 160 -15.86 -7.34 -24.05
CA GLY A 160 -15.49 -6.26 -24.97
C GLY A 160 -14.47 -5.25 -24.42
N LEU A 161 -13.87 -5.49 -23.25
CA LEU A 161 -12.77 -4.66 -22.78
C LEU A 161 -11.53 -4.83 -23.65
N ARG A 162 -10.98 -3.73 -24.18
CA ARG A 162 -9.76 -3.72 -24.99
C ARG A 162 -8.75 -2.71 -24.47
N LEU A 163 -7.56 -3.20 -24.13
CA LEU A 163 -6.41 -2.36 -23.77
C LEU A 163 -5.73 -1.84 -25.05
N PRO A 164 -5.67 -0.51 -25.29
CA PRO A 164 -5.31 0.03 -26.60
C PRO A 164 -3.84 -0.17 -27.01
N THR A 165 -2.92 -0.29 -26.04
CA THR A 165 -1.48 -0.37 -26.29
C THR A 165 -0.79 -1.39 -25.37
N ALA A 166 0.43 -1.79 -25.73
CA ALA A 166 1.27 -2.64 -24.87
C ALA A 166 1.57 -1.98 -23.50
N PHE A 167 1.65 -0.65 -23.44
CA PHE A 167 1.81 0.07 -22.17
C PHE A 167 0.59 -0.14 -21.26
N HIS A 168 -0.63 -0.08 -21.80
CA HIS A 168 -1.83 -0.41 -21.02
C HIS A 168 -1.82 -1.86 -20.53
N GLN A 169 -1.34 -2.80 -21.35
CA GLN A 169 -1.22 -4.21 -20.93
C GLN A 169 -0.22 -4.37 -19.78
N SER A 170 0.96 -3.75 -19.90
CA SER A 170 1.98 -3.76 -18.84
C SER A 170 1.47 -3.18 -17.53
N GLU A 171 0.75 -2.05 -17.60
CA GLU A 171 0.16 -1.41 -16.42
C GLU A 171 -0.96 -2.25 -15.79
N ALA A 172 -1.81 -2.88 -16.60
CA ALA A 172 -2.82 -3.81 -16.09
C ALA A 172 -2.18 -5.03 -15.40
N SER A 173 -1.08 -5.58 -15.95
CA SER A 173 -0.31 -6.65 -15.30
C SER A 173 0.32 -6.19 -13.98
N ARG A 174 0.81 -4.95 -13.91
CA ARG A 174 1.34 -4.35 -12.67
C ARG A 174 0.25 -4.21 -11.62
N ALA A 175 -0.93 -3.71 -11.99
CA ALA A 175 -2.08 -3.62 -11.09
C ALA A 175 -2.48 -4.99 -10.51
N ASN A 176 -2.41 -6.05 -11.32
CA ASN A 176 -2.68 -7.43 -10.87
C ASN A 176 -1.62 -7.98 -9.91
N SER A 177 -0.39 -7.48 -9.98
CA SER A 177 0.74 -7.96 -9.15
C SER A 177 1.00 -7.07 -7.94
N ALA A 178 0.18 -6.04 -7.72
CA ALA A 178 0.32 -5.09 -6.62
C ALA A 178 0.07 -5.76 -5.26
N SER A 179 0.84 -5.35 -4.25
CA SER A 179 0.83 -5.96 -2.93
C SER A 179 -0.22 -5.36 -1.98
N SER A 180 -0.75 -4.18 -2.33
CA SER A 180 -1.74 -3.42 -1.56
C SER A 180 -2.79 -2.78 -2.48
N ALA A 181 -3.94 -2.41 -1.93
CA ALA A 181 -4.97 -1.66 -2.64
C ALA A 181 -4.50 -0.24 -3.00
N LEU A 182 -3.63 0.36 -2.19
CA LEU A 182 -3.02 1.67 -2.51
C LEU A 182 -2.19 1.58 -3.80
N GLU A 183 -1.28 0.61 -3.89
CA GLU A 183 -0.46 0.37 -5.09
C GLU A 183 -1.32 0.02 -6.30
N ARG A 184 -2.30 -0.86 -6.11
CA ARG A 184 -3.21 -1.28 -7.18
C ARG A 184 -4.04 -0.12 -7.69
N PHE A 185 -4.58 0.73 -6.81
CA PHE A 185 -5.32 1.93 -7.18
C PHE A 185 -4.45 2.85 -8.06
N LEU A 186 -3.18 3.10 -7.69
CA LEU A 186 -2.28 3.92 -8.51
C LEU A 186 -1.98 3.29 -9.88
N ALA A 187 -1.72 1.98 -9.92
CA ALA A 187 -1.49 1.28 -11.18
C ALA A 187 -2.74 1.29 -12.10
N LEU A 188 -3.93 1.13 -11.53
CA LEU A 188 -5.20 1.29 -12.23
C LEU A 188 -5.41 2.74 -12.69
N TYR A 189 -5.02 3.73 -11.89
CA TYR A 189 -5.12 5.13 -12.26
C TYR A 189 -4.21 5.48 -13.44
N HIS A 190 -3.00 4.91 -13.49
CA HIS A 190 -2.09 5.07 -14.62
C HIS A 190 -2.70 4.55 -15.95
N LEU A 191 -3.62 3.59 -15.91
CA LEU A 191 -4.38 3.19 -17.11
C LEU A 191 -5.28 4.32 -17.64
N LEU A 192 -5.85 5.15 -16.76
CA LEU A 192 -6.56 6.37 -17.17
C LEU A 192 -5.59 7.40 -17.73
N GLU A 193 -4.40 7.54 -17.12
CA GLU A 193 -3.37 8.45 -17.61
C GLU A 193 -2.97 8.13 -19.06
N LEU A 194 -2.64 6.86 -19.31
CA LEU A 194 -2.35 6.36 -20.64
C LEU A 194 -3.54 6.52 -21.60
N SER A 195 -4.77 6.43 -21.09
CA SER A 195 -5.98 6.64 -21.90
C SER A 195 -6.16 8.11 -22.30
N PHE A 196 -5.79 9.08 -21.45
CA PHE A 196 -5.78 10.50 -21.84
C PHE A 196 -4.82 10.73 -23.00
N ASP A 197 -3.59 10.22 -22.87
CA ASP A 197 -2.55 10.41 -23.88
C ASP A 197 -2.92 9.71 -25.19
N TYR A 198 -3.48 8.50 -25.09
CA TYR A 198 -3.97 7.77 -26.25
C TYR A 198 -5.09 8.54 -26.96
N ASP A 199 -6.09 9.04 -26.23
CA ASP A 199 -7.19 9.82 -26.79
C ASP A 199 -6.70 11.11 -27.46
N LEU A 200 -5.73 11.80 -26.85
CA LEU A 200 -5.10 12.97 -27.47
C LEU A 200 -4.44 12.61 -28.80
N VAL A 201 -3.68 11.52 -28.83
CA VAL A 201 -3.00 11.04 -30.05
C VAL A 201 -4.02 10.69 -31.13
N GLU A 202 -5.10 10.00 -30.80
CA GLU A 202 -6.15 9.68 -31.77
C GLU A 202 -6.88 10.93 -32.26
N GLU A 203 -7.16 11.90 -31.39
CA GLU A 203 -7.74 13.20 -31.77
C GLU A 203 -6.79 13.99 -32.69
N ILE A 204 -5.47 13.96 -32.45
CA ILE A 204 -4.46 14.57 -33.34
C ILE A 204 -4.44 13.87 -34.70
N LYS A 205 -4.43 12.53 -34.74
CA LYS A 205 -4.43 11.76 -36.00
C LYS A 205 -5.69 11.99 -36.84
N ALA A 206 -6.82 12.25 -36.19
CA ALA A 206 -8.07 12.56 -36.85
C ALA A 206 -8.11 13.98 -37.44
N LEU A 207 -7.20 14.87 -37.03
CA LEU A 207 -7.09 16.19 -37.63
C LEU A 207 -6.36 16.11 -38.98
N PRO A 208 -6.86 16.81 -40.02
CA PRO A 208 -6.09 17.03 -41.25
C PRO A 208 -4.84 17.87 -40.95
N SER A 209 -3.99 18.16 -41.94
CA SER A 209 -2.74 18.96 -41.83
C SER A 209 -2.93 20.45 -41.44
N ASP A 210 -3.74 20.72 -40.41
CA ASP A 210 -4.07 22.01 -39.84
C ASP A 210 -3.36 22.18 -38.49
N LEU A 211 -2.15 22.74 -38.54
CA LEU A 211 -1.32 23.00 -37.36
C LEU A 211 -2.01 23.93 -36.34
N LYS A 212 -2.94 24.81 -36.78
CA LYS A 212 -3.66 25.70 -35.86
C LYS A 212 -4.65 24.92 -35.01
N ARG A 213 -5.33 23.92 -35.59
CA ARG A 213 -6.23 23.03 -34.83
C ARG A 213 -5.45 22.14 -33.88
N VAL A 214 -4.30 21.62 -34.29
CA VAL A 214 -3.41 20.87 -33.40
C VAL A 214 -2.98 21.73 -32.21
N GLY A 215 -2.57 22.98 -32.45
CA GLY A 215 -2.22 23.92 -31.37
C GLY A 215 -3.39 24.20 -30.40
N LYS A 216 -4.61 24.39 -30.91
CA LYS A 216 -5.82 24.53 -30.07
C LYS A 216 -6.13 23.27 -29.26
N LEU A 217 -5.95 22.10 -29.88
CA LEU A 217 -6.17 20.82 -29.22
C LEU A 217 -5.20 20.66 -28.06
N LEU A 218 -3.89 20.83 -28.30
CA LEU A 218 -2.86 20.74 -27.26
C LEU A 218 -3.12 21.72 -26.10
N ALA A 219 -3.50 22.96 -26.39
CA ALA A 219 -3.87 23.93 -25.37
C ALA A 219 -5.08 23.48 -24.51
N SER A 220 -6.04 22.75 -25.09
CA SER A 220 -7.17 22.18 -24.34
C SER A 220 -6.79 20.98 -23.46
N PHE A 221 -5.61 20.39 -23.67
CA PHE A 221 -5.08 19.28 -22.88
C PHE A 221 -4.07 19.74 -21.81
N ASP A 222 -3.68 21.01 -21.83
CA ASP A 222 -2.80 21.65 -20.83
C ASP A 222 -3.52 21.99 -19.50
N HIS A 223 -4.77 21.56 -19.35
CA HIS A 223 -5.47 21.65 -18.08
C HIS A 223 -4.95 20.58 -17.11
N GLY A 224 -4.90 20.93 -15.82
CA GLY A 224 -4.42 20.06 -14.76
C GLY A 224 -5.13 18.71 -14.71
N GLU A 225 -4.52 17.75 -14.01
CA GLU A 225 -4.92 16.35 -13.96
C GLU A 225 -6.42 16.11 -13.67
N SER A 226 -7.01 16.88 -12.75
CA SER A 226 -8.45 16.80 -12.44
C SER A 226 -9.34 17.11 -13.64
N SER A 227 -8.93 18.04 -14.50
CA SER A 227 -9.66 18.41 -15.72
C SER A 227 -9.53 17.35 -16.80
N ARG A 228 -8.35 16.71 -16.89
CA ARG A 228 -8.15 15.55 -17.78
C ARG A 228 -9.09 14.42 -17.39
N LEU A 229 -9.11 14.07 -16.10
CA LEU A 229 -10.01 13.04 -15.56
C LEU A 229 -11.48 13.33 -15.84
N LEU A 230 -11.92 14.58 -15.59
CA LEU A 230 -13.28 15.00 -15.93
C LEU A 230 -13.59 14.77 -17.41
N ARG A 231 -12.65 15.07 -18.32
CA ARG A 231 -12.83 14.84 -19.76
C ARG A 231 -13.08 13.37 -20.09
N LEU A 232 -12.33 12.42 -19.50
CA LEU A 232 -12.58 10.99 -19.71
C LEU A 232 -13.95 10.57 -19.19
N VAL A 233 -14.28 10.97 -17.96
CA VAL A 233 -15.58 10.65 -17.36
C VAL A 233 -16.70 11.18 -18.25
N MET A 234 -16.60 12.45 -18.68
CA MET A 234 -17.56 13.06 -19.58
C MET A 234 -17.62 12.34 -20.92
N LYS A 235 -16.50 11.87 -21.48
CA LYS A 235 -16.44 11.20 -22.79
C LYS A 235 -17.05 9.80 -22.75
N TYR A 236 -16.73 9.00 -21.73
CA TYR A 236 -17.03 7.56 -21.72
C TYR A 236 -18.20 7.15 -20.81
N TRP A 237 -18.50 7.90 -19.73
CA TRP A 237 -19.57 7.53 -18.80
C TRP A 237 -20.81 8.42 -19.00
N LYS A 238 -21.65 8.04 -19.96
CA LYS A 238 -22.84 8.81 -20.37
C LYS A 238 -24.14 8.38 -19.70
N ASP A 239 -24.18 7.18 -19.14
CA ASP A 239 -25.35 6.65 -18.46
C ASP A 239 -25.47 7.24 -17.04
N GLU A 240 -26.43 8.14 -16.88
CA GLU A 240 -26.69 8.83 -15.61
C GLU A 240 -27.02 7.86 -14.48
N ARG A 241 -27.77 6.78 -14.77
CA ARG A 241 -28.24 5.84 -13.75
C ARG A 241 -27.08 5.06 -13.15
N THR A 242 -26.25 4.42 -13.97
CA THR A 242 -25.11 3.63 -13.46
C THR A 242 -24.09 4.50 -12.75
N LEU A 243 -23.90 5.75 -13.20
CA LEU A 243 -23.01 6.71 -12.52
C LEU A 243 -23.58 7.10 -11.14
N SER A 244 -24.88 7.40 -11.08
CA SER A 244 -25.62 7.68 -9.84
C SER A 244 -25.51 6.50 -8.85
N GLU A 245 -25.68 5.26 -9.33
CA GLU A 245 -25.53 4.05 -8.52
C GLU A 245 -24.10 3.87 -7.99
N ALA A 246 -23.08 4.12 -8.81
CA ALA A 246 -21.67 4.04 -8.41
C ALA A 246 -21.32 5.05 -7.31
N LEU A 247 -21.73 6.31 -7.49
CA LEU A 247 -21.59 7.34 -6.47
C LEU A 247 -22.38 6.99 -5.21
N GLY A 248 -23.60 6.47 -5.36
CA GLY A 248 -24.42 6.02 -4.23
C GLY A 248 -23.70 4.97 -3.38
N ARG A 249 -23.11 3.95 -3.99
CA ARG A 249 -22.31 2.95 -3.27
C ARG A 249 -21.12 3.56 -2.53
N ALA A 250 -20.44 4.54 -3.15
CA ALA A 250 -19.30 5.20 -2.50
C ALA A 250 -19.72 6.09 -1.32
N PHE A 251 -20.86 6.80 -1.43
CA PHE A 251 -21.38 7.61 -0.32
C PHE A 251 -22.00 6.75 0.80
N ASP A 252 -22.46 5.55 0.47
CA ASP A 252 -22.91 4.52 1.41
C ASP A 252 -21.78 3.54 1.78
N SER A 253 -20.55 4.04 1.95
CA SER A 253 -19.37 3.22 2.25
C SER A 253 -19.33 2.61 3.66
N GLY A 254 -20.49 2.43 4.30
CA GLY A 254 -20.66 1.81 5.62
C GLY A 254 -19.66 2.33 6.67
N PRO A 255 -18.78 1.47 7.23
CA PRO A 255 -17.83 1.86 8.28
C PRO A 255 -16.82 2.93 7.81
N PHE A 256 -16.57 3.02 6.50
CA PHE A 256 -15.61 3.98 5.95
C PHE A 256 -16.23 5.35 5.64
N ARG A 257 -17.52 5.56 5.89
CA ARG A 257 -18.20 6.81 5.56
C ARG A 257 -17.52 8.04 6.15
N ALA A 258 -17.11 7.99 7.42
CA ALA A 258 -16.41 9.12 8.05
C ALA A 258 -15.11 9.45 7.33
N ARG A 259 -14.29 8.43 7.03
CA ARG A 259 -13.02 8.57 6.31
C ARG A 259 -13.22 9.06 4.88
N PHE A 260 -14.26 8.61 4.20
CA PHE A 260 -14.63 9.07 2.87
C PHE A 260 -15.02 10.55 2.86
N LEU A 261 -15.79 11.01 3.84
CA LEU A 261 -16.16 12.42 3.96
C LEU A 261 -14.97 13.32 4.31
N GLU A 262 -14.07 12.86 5.19
CA GLU A 262 -12.79 13.53 5.46
C GLU A 262 -12.00 13.72 4.15
N LEU A 263 -11.82 12.63 3.38
CA LEU A 263 -11.08 12.64 2.12
C LEU A 263 -11.62 13.69 1.14
N LEU A 264 -12.95 13.82 1.06
CA LEU A 264 -13.63 14.70 0.10
C LEU A 264 -13.73 16.16 0.56
N PHE A 265 -13.97 16.41 1.85
CA PHE A 265 -14.47 17.72 2.30
C PHE A 265 -13.66 18.40 3.41
N GLU A 266 -12.86 17.66 4.20
CA GLU A 266 -12.17 18.26 5.36
C GLU A 266 -11.03 19.19 4.93
N TYR A 267 -10.32 18.81 3.86
CA TYR A 267 -9.22 19.59 3.32
C TYR A 267 -9.75 20.42 2.15
N GLU A 268 -10.21 21.63 2.48
CA GLU A 268 -10.83 22.64 1.60
C GLU A 268 -10.15 22.68 0.21
N LYS A 269 -10.79 22.08 -0.80
CA LYS A 269 -10.37 22.23 -2.20
C LYS A 269 -11.58 22.48 -3.07
N ASP A 270 -11.53 23.61 -3.78
CA ASP A 270 -12.44 23.94 -4.87
C ASP A 270 -12.52 22.78 -5.88
N GLY A 271 -13.71 22.51 -6.43
CA GLY A 271 -13.87 21.54 -7.51
C GLY A 271 -15.03 20.58 -7.36
N PHE A 272 -15.54 20.35 -6.14
CA PHE A 272 -16.78 19.60 -5.98
C PHE A 272 -17.96 20.39 -6.59
N PRO A 273 -18.84 19.76 -7.39
CA PRO A 273 -19.84 20.48 -8.19
C PRO A 273 -20.88 21.21 -7.33
N TRP A 274 -21.19 20.67 -6.15
CA TRP A 274 -22.02 21.35 -5.17
C TRP A 274 -21.14 22.21 -4.26
N ARG A 275 -21.30 23.53 -4.40
CA ARG A 275 -20.61 24.50 -3.53
C ARG A 275 -21.34 24.60 -2.20
N PHE A 276 -20.59 24.38 -1.12
CA PHE A 276 -21.04 24.42 0.27
C PHE A 276 -20.38 25.54 1.08
N LYS A 277 -19.46 26.29 0.46
CA LYS A 277 -18.73 27.35 1.14
C LYS A 277 -19.72 28.31 1.79
N ASP A 278 -19.62 28.45 3.11
CA ASP A 278 -20.45 29.29 3.97
C ASP A 278 -21.92 28.84 4.20
N ASP A 279 -22.33 27.65 3.71
CA ASP A 279 -23.68 27.11 3.91
C ASP A 279 -23.66 25.68 4.48
N HIS A 280 -23.45 25.61 5.80
CA HIS A 280 -23.45 24.34 6.54
C HIS A 280 -24.79 23.61 6.41
N SER A 281 -25.91 24.34 6.31
CA SER A 281 -27.23 23.73 6.18
C SER A 281 -27.37 22.96 4.86
N LYS A 282 -26.88 23.55 3.75
CA LYS A 282 -26.86 22.92 2.44
C LYS A 282 -25.91 21.73 2.37
N PHE A 283 -24.77 21.81 3.07
CA PHE A 283 -23.88 20.66 3.21
C PHE A 283 -24.57 19.49 3.92
N GLN A 284 -25.25 19.75 5.04
CA GLN A 284 -26.00 18.71 5.77
C GLN A 284 -27.16 18.14 4.93
N LEU A 285 -27.86 18.97 4.15
CA LEU A 285 -28.89 18.50 3.22
C LEU A 285 -28.29 17.59 2.14
N PHE A 286 -27.13 17.94 1.60
CA PHE A 286 -26.41 17.10 0.64
C PHE A 286 -26.01 15.76 1.28
N LEU A 287 -25.38 15.78 2.47
CA LEU A 287 -24.96 14.56 3.15
C LEU A 287 -26.15 13.64 3.46
N THR A 288 -27.28 14.22 3.87
CA THR A 288 -28.53 13.49 4.13
C THR A 288 -29.08 12.87 2.85
N ALA A 289 -29.11 13.62 1.74
CA ALA A 289 -29.54 13.11 0.45
C ALA A 289 -28.64 11.96 -0.02
N ALA A 290 -27.32 12.17 -0.01
CA ALA A 290 -26.34 11.18 -0.41
C ALA A 290 -26.33 9.92 0.48
N ALA A 291 -26.68 10.05 1.77
CA ALA A 291 -26.84 8.90 2.68
C ALA A 291 -28.06 8.03 2.36
N THR A 292 -29.16 8.67 1.94
CA THR A 292 -30.42 7.95 1.71
C THR A 292 -30.43 7.30 0.34
N SER A 293 -30.13 8.08 -0.69
CA SER A 293 -30.09 7.63 -2.07
C SER A 293 -29.46 8.70 -2.94
N PHE A 294 -28.47 8.30 -3.73
CA PHE A 294 -27.83 9.19 -4.69
C PHE A 294 -28.65 9.29 -5.99
N THR A 295 -29.90 9.75 -5.92
CA THR A 295 -30.84 9.82 -7.06
C THR A 295 -31.43 11.21 -7.22
N GLU A 296 -31.87 11.56 -8.43
CA GLU A 296 -32.44 12.89 -8.75
C GLU A 296 -33.51 13.34 -7.76
N SER A 297 -34.45 12.47 -7.41
CA SER A 297 -35.57 12.77 -6.51
C SER A 297 -35.12 13.28 -5.14
N HIS A 298 -33.97 12.80 -4.63
CA HIS A 298 -33.43 13.18 -3.33
C HIS A 298 -32.64 14.50 -3.37
N PHE A 299 -32.23 14.96 -4.56
CA PHE A 299 -31.43 16.17 -4.75
C PHE A 299 -32.26 17.35 -5.27
N VAL A 300 -33.34 17.08 -5.99
CA VAL A 300 -34.24 18.07 -6.60
C VAL A 300 -35.47 18.37 -5.74
N ASP A 301 -35.68 17.66 -4.63
CA ASP A 301 -36.78 17.93 -3.70
C ASP A 301 -36.89 19.44 -3.40
N LYS A 302 -38.14 19.95 -3.41
CA LYS A 302 -38.47 21.37 -3.28
C LYS A 302 -37.88 22.00 -2.02
N SER A 303 -37.63 21.19 -1.00
CA SER A 303 -37.01 21.56 0.27
C SER A 303 -35.48 21.72 0.20
N ARG A 304 -34.79 21.01 -0.71
CA ARG A 304 -33.32 20.87 -0.75
C ARG A 304 -32.64 21.76 -1.79
N LYS A 305 -33.24 21.90 -2.98
CA LYS A 305 -32.73 22.73 -4.10
C LYS A 305 -31.22 22.57 -4.37
N LEU A 306 -30.68 21.35 -4.24
CA LEU A 306 -29.24 21.08 -4.44
C LEU A 306 -28.87 21.13 -5.93
N GLY A 307 -29.83 20.76 -6.80
CA GLY A 307 -29.64 20.64 -8.24
C GLY A 307 -29.08 19.27 -8.63
N TRP A 308 -29.49 18.79 -9.80
CA TRP A 308 -29.11 17.49 -10.34
C TRP A 308 -28.85 17.62 -11.84
N SER A 309 -27.78 17.01 -12.31
CA SER A 309 -27.46 16.89 -13.73
C SER A 309 -26.40 15.80 -13.93
N LEU A 310 -26.39 15.15 -15.09
CA LEU A 310 -25.30 14.26 -15.48
C LEU A 310 -23.92 14.92 -15.33
N GLU A 311 -23.80 16.20 -15.65
CA GLU A 311 -22.54 16.94 -15.50
C GLU A 311 -22.09 17.02 -14.03
N ASN A 312 -23.01 17.24 -13.09
CA ASN A 312 -22.69 17.22 -11.67
C ASN A 312 -22.22 15.83 -11.23
N LEU A 313 -22.86 14.77 -11.70
CA LEU A 313 -22.44 13.40 -11.42
C LEU A 313 -21.02 13.13 -11.92
N GLN A 314 -20.74 13.48 -13.18
CA GLN A 314 -19.45 13.30 -13.82
C GLN A 314 -18.34 14.10 -13.09
N LYS A 315 -18.64 15.34 -12.68
CA LYS A 315 -17.75 16.17 -11.86
C LYS A 315 -17.48 15.56 -10.50
N SER A 316 -18.49 15.02 -9.83
CA SER A 316 -18.32 14.35 -8.54
C SER A 316 -17.47 13.10 -8.66
N LEU A 317 -17.71 12.25 -9.66
CA LEU A 317 -16.90 11.05 -9.87
C LEU A 317 -15.42 11.41 -10.14
N ALA A 318 -15.18 12.35 -11.06
CA ALA A 318 -13.83 12.80 -11.37
C ALA A 318 -13.14 13.39 -10.14
N PHE A 319 -13.83 14.23 -9.37
CA PHE A 319 -13.31 14.78 -8.13
C PHE A 319 -12.96 13.67 -7.13
N THR A 320 -13.87 12.73 -6.88
CA THR A 320 -13.65 11.63 -5.92
C THR A 320 -12.45 10.77 -6.27
N ILE A 321 -12.34 10.32 -7.52
CA ILE A 321 -11.19 9.51 -7.97
C ILE A 321 -9.88 10.32 -7.87
N TYR A 322 -9.91 11.60 -8.25
CA TYR A 322 -8.75 12.49 -8.12
C TYR A 322 -8.32 12.68 -6.66
N ARG A 323 -9.28 12.77 -5.72
CA ARG A 323 -8.99 12.87 -4.29
C ARG A 323 -8.31 11.62 -3.75
N PHE A 324 -8.77 10.43 -4.11
CA PHE A 324 -8.08 9.18 -3.78
C PHE A 324 -6.66 9.17 -4.32
N ARG A 325 -6.47 9.46 -5.61
CA ARG A 325 -5.13 9.54 -6.21
C ARG A 325 -4.23 10.48 -5.42
N CYS A 326 -4.69 11.69 -5.15
CA CYS A 326 -3.87 12.68 -4.44
C CYS A 326 -3.49 12.21 -3.04
N ALA A 327 -4.44 11.66 -2.29
CA ALA A 327 -4.22 11.22 -0.92
C ALA A 327 -3.32 9.98 -0.82
N ILE A 328 -3.25 9.16 -1.87
CA ILE A 328 -2.34 8.01 -1.95
C ILE A 328 -0.94 8.44 -2.42
N ALA A 329 -0.86 9.33 -3.41
CA ALA A 329 0.41 9.67 -4.07
C ALA A 329 1.20 10.78 -3.37
N HIS A 330 0.54 11.69 -2.66
CA HIS A 330 1.18 12.89 -2.09
C HIS A 330 1.09 12.90 -0.58
N ALA A 331 2.24 12.94 0.09
CA ALA A 331 2.34 13.21 1.52
C ALA A 331 2.66 14.70 1.74
N SER A 332 1.65 15.57 1.55
CA SER A 332 1.78 17.01 1.78
C SER A 332 1.13 17.41 3.10
N ILE A 333 1.78 18.32 3.84
CA ILE A 333 1.21 18.87 5.08
C ILE A 333 -0.10 19.60 4.75
N GLY A 334 -1.16 19.31 5.51
CA GLY A 334 -2.47 19.92 5.31
C GLY A 334 -3.31 19.25 4.21
N GLU A 335 -2.96 18.03 3.80
CA GLU A 335 -3.77 17.20 2.92
C GLU A 335 -4.16 15.89 3.61
N CYS A 336 -5.26 15.27 3.15
CA CYS A 336 -5.59 13.91 3.53
C CYS A 336 -4.50 12.97 2.97
N VAL A 337 -3.88 12.18 3.82
CA VAL A 337 -2.91 11.14 3.42
C VAL A 337 -3.49 9.79 3.77
N LEU A 338 -3.55 8.89 2.79
CA LEU A 338 -3.92 7.50 2.99
C LEU A 338 -2.66 6.66 3.19
N SER A 339 -2.70 5.80 4.20
CA SER A 339 -1.59 4.94 4.61
C SER A 339 -1.95 3.47 4.44
N ALA A 340 -1.02 2.56 4.79
CA ALA A 340 -1.31 1.13 4.80
C ALA A 340 -2.53 0.75 5.67
N ALA A 341 -2.84 1.54 6.72
CA ALA A 341 -4.02 1.32 7.54
C ALA A 341 -5.35 1.63 6.82
N ASP A 342 -5.30 2.34 5.69
CA ASP A 342 -6.45 2.69 4.87
C ASP A 342 -6.67 1.71 3.70
N ASP A 343 -5.95 0.58 3.66
CA ASP A 343 -5.99 -0.37 2.54
C ASP A 343 -7.40 -0.88 2.26
N ASP A 344 -8.12 -1.33 3.30
CA ASP A 344 -9.50 -1.80 3.17
C ASP A 344 -10.46 -0.69 2.71
N PHE A 345 -10.21 0.57 3.11
CA PHE A 345 -11.00 1.71 2.65
C PHE A 345 -10.80 1.95 1.15
N VAL A 346 -9.55 1.97 0.69
CA VAL A 346 -9.23 2.12 -0.75
C VAL A 346 -9.82 0.96 -1.55
N HIS A 347 -9.65 -0.27 -1.05
CA HIS A 347 -10.19 -1.47 -1.69
C HIS A 347 -11.73 -1.46 -1.80
N THR A 348 -12.42 -1.03 -0.75
CA THR A 348 -13.89 -1.08 -0.68
C THR A 348 -14.55 0.08 -1.43
N VAL A 349 -13.89 1.24 -1.51
CA VAL A 349 -14.52 2.48 -2.00
C VAL A 349 -13.81 3.04 -3.24
N GLY A 350 -12.49 3.18 -3.18
CA GLY A 350 -11.70 3.80 -4.25
C GLY A 350 -11.63 2.93 -5.50
N GLU A 351 -11.21 1.67 -5.34
CA GLU A 351 -11.02 0.76 -6.47
C GLU A 351 -12.30 0.46 -7.26
N PRO A 352 -13.47 0.20 -6.64
CA PRO A 352 -14.69 -0.07 -7.40
C PRO A 352 -15.09 1.10 -8.31
N LEU A 353 -15.00 2.34 -7.81
CA LEU A 353 -15.27 3.53 -8.63
C LEU A 353 -14.32 3.63 -9.82
N LEU A 354 -13.03 3.40 -9.59
CA LEU A 354 -12.00 3.47 -10.62
C LEU A 354 -12.16 2.35 -11.65
N MET A 355 -12.44 1.13 -11.21
CA MET A 355 -12.67 -0.04 -12.07
C MET A 355 -13.91 0.11 -12.95
N GLU A 356 -14.99 0.70 -12.43
CA GLU A 356 -16.17 1.00 -13.23
C GLU A 356 -15.88 2.07 -14.30
N LEU A 357 -15.10 3.11 -13.96
CA LEU A 357 -14.67 4.09 -14.96
C LEU A 357 -13.79 3.44 -16.04
N LEU A 358 -12.79 2.64 -15.65
CA LEU A 358 -11.93 1.90 -16.59
C LEU A 358 -12.74 0.97 -17.49
N SER A 359 -13.75 0.31 -16.92
CA SER A 359 -14.66 -0.56 -17.69
C SER A 359 -15.43 0.24 -18.74
N ASN A 360 -15.87 1.47 -18.43
CA ASN A 360 -16.50 2.35 -19.42
C ASN A 360 -15.50 2.89 -20.47
N VAL A 361 -14.27 3.21 -20.07
CA VAL A 361 -13.22 3.72 -20.97
C VAL A 361 -12.75 2.66 -21.97
N PHE A 362 -12.60 1.41 -21.53
CA PHE A 362 -12.08 0.32 -22.37
C PHE A 362 -13.14 -0.53 -23.05
N LYS A 363 -14.42 -0.30 -22.76
CA LYS A 363 -15.54 -0.88 -23.51
C LYS A 363 -15.67 -0.13 -24.83
N ARG A 364 -15.00 -0.65 -25.85
CA ARG A 364 -14.94 -0.09 -27.21
C ARG A 364 -15.77 -0.88 -28.20
#